data_AF-A0A842SUG3-F1
#
_entry.id   AF-A0A842SUG3-F1
#
_cell.length_a   1.000
_cell.length_b   1.000
_cell.length_c   1.000
_cell.angle_alpha   90.00
_cell.angle_beta   90.00
_cell.angle_gamma   90.00
#
_symmetry.space_group_name_H-M   'P 1'
#
loop_
_entity.id
_entity.type
_entity.pdbx_description
1 polymer ?
#
loop_
_entity_poly.entity_id
_entity_poly.type
_entity_poly.pdbx_seq_one_letter_code
_entity_poly.pdbx_strand_id
1 'polypeptide(L)'
;MIKQTLLSSTMLAIMMIIFYSAAGRTNLPRSWYFFAVAFIYFLSSNIVLYKYNPNLLIQRLKIRRNGSKKWDEVLVRVSNLTALLLMPLITGLDVGRYGWSNLGRFYVFLGYVSLVVSSVLINWAMVVNPFFEPTVRIQEEREHKVVSSGPY
;
A
#
# COMPACT_ATOMS: atom_id res chain seq x y z
N MET A 1 12.96 10.62 -2.26
CA MET A 1 12.98 9.69 -1.12
C MET A 1 12.22 10.25 0.10
N ILE A 2 12.70 11.33 0.74
CA ILE A 2 12.11 11.88 1.98
C ILE A 2 10.59 12.10 1.91
N LYS A 3 10.10 12.81 0.88
CA LYS A 3 8.65 13.08 0.71
C LYS A 3 7.80 11.80 0.63
N GLN A 4 8.29 10.78 -0.06
CA GLN A 4 7.59 9.50 -0.22
C GLN A 4 7.55 8.72 1.09
N THR A 5 8.68 8.67 1.81
CA THR A 5 8.76 8.03 3.11
C THR A 5 7.84 8.74 4.11
N LEU A 6 7.85 10.08 4.13
CA LEU A 6 6.97 10.87 4.99
C LEU A 6 5.50 10.57 4.69
N LEU A 7 5.09 10.60 3.41
CA LEU A 7 3.72 10.28 3.00
C LEU A 7 3.30 8.89 3.46
N SER A 8 4.15 7.88 3.25
CA SER A 8 3.87 6.49 3.63
C SER A 8 3.75 6.34 5.15
N SER A 9 4.63 6.98 5.91
CA SER A 9 4.59 7.01 7.38
C SER A 9 3.35 7.73 7.91
N THR A 10 2.95 8.85 7.30
CA THR A 10 1.74 9.58 7.67
C THR A 10 0.50 8.73 7.43
N MET A 11 0.40 8.07 6.27
CA MET A 11 -0.70 7.15 5.98
C MET A 11 -0.77 6.00 7.00
N LEU A 12 0.37 5.39 7.33
CA LEU A 12 0.42 4.32 8.32
C LEU A 12 0.00 4.81 9.72
N ALA A 13 0.44 6.01 10.12
CA ALA A 13 0.04 6.63 11.38
C ALA A 13 -1.48 6.89 11.43
N ILE A 14 -2.08 7.36 10.34
CA ILE A 14 -3.54 7.52 10.23
C ILE A 14 -4.24 6.17 10.41
N MET A 15 -3.77 5.11 9.76
CA MET A 15 -4.33 3.76 9.93
C MET A 15 -4.23 3.28 11.39
N MET A 16 -3.09 3.50 12.05
CA MET A 16 -2.88 3.15 13.46
C MET A 16 -3.83 3.91 14.38
N ILE A 17 -3.97 5.23 14.18
CA ILE A 17 -4.89 6.06 14.98
C ILE A 17 -6.31 5.53 14.84
N ILE A 18 -6.80 5.35 13.62
CA ILE A 18 -8.15 4.83 13.37
C ILE A 18 -8.33 3.45 14.01
N PHE A 19 -7.37 2.55 13.81
CA PHE A 19 -7.41 1.19 14.36
C PHE A 19 -7.50 1.20 15.90
N TYR A 20 -6.62 1.95 16.59
CA TYR A 20 -6.58 1.95 18.05
C TYR A 20 -7.75 2.74 18.67
N SER A 21 -8.23 3.81 18.01
CA SER A 21 -9.46 4.50 18.41
C SER A 21 -10.66 3.57 18.32
N ALA A 22 -10.76 2.80 17.24
CA ALA A 22 -11.80 1.78 17.07
C ALA A 22 -11.68 0.66 18.10
N ALA A 23 -10.47 0.14 18.31
CA ALA A 23 -10.22 -0.95 19.24
C ALA A 23 -10.47 -0.59 20.70
N GLY A 24 -10.31 0.69 21.07
CA GLY A 24 -10.49 1.18 22.44
C GLY A 24 -9.38 0.77 23.41
N ARG A 25 -8.33 0.11 22.93
CA ARG A 25 -7.16 -0.32 23.73
C ARG A 25 -5.94 -0.50 22.83
N THR A 26 -4.75 -0.36 23.40
CA THR A 26 -3.47 -0.47 22.68
C THR A 26 -2.67 -1.71 23.05
N ASN A 27 -3.09 -2.49 24.06
CA ASN A 27 -2.39 -3.71 24.50
C ASN A 27 -2.63 -4.91 23.56
N LEU A 28 -2.52 -4.69 22.26
CA LEU A 28 -2.73 -5.68 21.21
C LEU A 28 -1.38 -5.99 20.53
N PRO A 29 -0.55 -6.93 21.05
CA PRO A 29 0.80 -7.13 20.52
C PRO A 29 0.82 -7.54 19.04
N ARG A 30 -0.20 -8.27 18.60
CA ARG A 30 -0.34 -8.69 17.20
C ARG A 30 -0.51 -7.51 16.24
N SER A 31 -1.25 -6.46 16.63
CA SER A 31 -1.40 -5.27 15.77
C SER A 31 -0.10 -4.48 15.68
N TRP A 32 0.64 -4.36 16.78
CA TRP A 32 1.98 -3.75 16.74
C TRP A 32 2.93 -4.49 15.81
N TYR A 33 2.95 -5.82 15.86
CA TYR A 33 3.76 -6.63 14.94
C TYR A 33 3.33 -6.41 13.47
N PHE A 34 2.03 -6.39 13.18
CA PHE A 34 1.53 -6.07 11.85
C PHE A 34 1.97 -4.69 11.35
N PHE A 35 1.80 -3.64 12.16
CA PHE A 35 2.19 -2.28 11.78
C PHE A 35 3.71 -2.12 11.63
N ALA A 36 4.51 -2.83 12.45
CA ALA A 36 5.96 -2.86 12.30
C ALA A 36 6.39 -3.51 10.99
N VAL A 37 5.80 -4.66 10.63
CA VAL A 37 6.06 -5.35 9.35
C VAL A 37 5.63 -4.47 8.18
N ALA A 38 4.46 -3.83 8.25
CA ALA A 38 3.99 -2.90 7.23
C ALA A 38 4.95 -1.71 7.06
N PHE A 39 5.45 -1.14 8.15
CA PHE A 39 6.44 -0.07 8.10
C PHE A 39 7.74 -0.49 7.41
N ILE A 40 8.28 -1.67 7.77
CA ILE A 40 9.48 -2.24 7.15
C ILE A 40 9.25 -2.48 5.66
N TYR A 41 8.08 -3.00 5.29
CA TYR A 41 7.69 -3.18 3.89
C TYR A 41 7.69 -1.84 3.13
N PHE A 42 7.00 -0.81 3.62
CA PHE A 42 6.95 0.48 2.94
C PHE A 42 8.35 1.12 2.83
N LEU A 43 9.16 1.01 3.88
CA LEU A 43 10.53 1.54 3.87
C LEU A 43 11.40 0.81 2.84
N SER A 44 11.38 -0.53 2.84
CA SER A 44 12.15 -1.34 1.89
C SER A 44 11.72 -1.11 0.46
N SER A 45 10.42 -1.04 0.17
CA SER A 45 9.87 -0.73 -1.15
C SER A 45 10.33 0.66 -1.63
N ASN A 46 10.26 1.68 -0.77
CA ASN A 46 10.74 3.02 -1.09
C ASN A 46 12.25 3.05 -1.38
N ILE A 47 13.07 2.28 -0.64
CA ILE A 47 14.51 2.17 -0.86
C ILE A 47 14.80 1.48 -2.21
N VAL A 48 14.14 0.35 -2.48
CA VAL A 48 14.29 -0.40 -3.74
C VAL A 48 13.93 0.48 -4.94
N LEU A 49 12.78 1.16 -4.90
CA LEU A 49 12.37 2.04 -5.99
C LEU A 49 13.27 3.26 -6.13
N TYR A 50 13.76 3.82 -5.03
CA TYR A 50 14.68 4.94 -5.11
C TYR A 50 16.00 4.54 -5.79
N LYS A 51 16.46 3.31 -5.55
CA LYS A 51 17.68 2.78 -6.15
C LYS A 51 17.52 2.42 -7.64
N TYR A 52 16.44 1.74 -7.99
CA TYR A 52 16.31 1.12 -9.32
C TYR A 52 15.34 1.83 -10.27
N ASN A 53 14.37 2.60 -9.76
CA ASN A 53 13.43 3.36 -10.59
C ASN A 53 13.00 4.69 -9.92
N PRO A 54 13.94 5.62 -9.66
CA PRO A 54 13.66 6.84 -8.93
C PRO A 54 12.66 7.77 -9.64
N ASN A 55 12.63 7.74 -10.97
CA ASN A 55 11.69 8.53 -11.77
C ASN A 55 10.25 8.10 -11.51
N LEU A 56 9.98 6.81 -11.33
CA LEU A 56 8.66 6.31 -11.00
C LEU A 56 8.18 6.86 -9.65
N LEU A 57 9.04 6.95 -8.64
CA LEU A 57 8.68 7.55 -7.34
C LEU A 57 8.23 9.01 -7.48
N ILE A 58 8.92 9.78 -8.32
CA ILE A 58 8.56 11.19 -8.57
C ILE A 58 7.17 11.27 -9.23
N GLN A 59 6.89 10.39 -10.20
CA GLN A 59 5.59 10.35 -10.87
C GLN A 59 4.45 9.93 -9.92
N ARG A 60 4.72 9.00 -9.00
CA ARG A 60 3.73 8.55 -8.01
C ARG A 60 3.33 9.64 -7.01
N LEU A 61 4.23 10.59 -6.74
CA LEU A 61 3.95 11.76 -5.89
C LEU A 61 3.09 12.84 -6.57
N LYS A 62 2.90 12.79 -7.90
CA LYS A 62 2.05 13.75 -8.60
C LYS A 62 0.58 13.49 -8.26
N ILE A 63 -0.08 14.53 -7.75
CA ILE A 63 -1.50 14.51 -7.36
C ILE A 63 -2.41 14.49 -8.59
N ARG A 64 -2.02 15.21 -9.65
CA ARG A 64 -2.81 15.35 -10.88
C ARG A 64 -2.20 14.53 -12.01
N ARG A 65 -2.99 13.58 -12.53
CA ARG A 65 -2.62 12.68 -13.63
C ARG A 65 -3.52 12.98 -14.83
N ASN A 66 -3.08 13.88 -15.69
CA ASN A 66 -3.88 14.28 -16.85
C ASN A 66 -4.01 13.10 -17.84
N GLY A 67 -5.23 12.73 -18.22
CA GLY A 67 -5.48 11.65 -19.19
C GLY A 67 -5.94 10.33 -18.57
N SER A 68 -6.09 10.24 -17.25
CA SER A 68 -6.81 9.11 -16.62
C SER A 68 -8.32 9.26 -16.83
N LYS A 69 -9.03 8.15 -17.01
CA LYS A 69 -10.50 8.18 -17.12
C LYS A 69 -11.12 8.45 -15.75
N LYS A 70 -12.15 9.29 -15.69
CA LYS A 70 -12.79 9.68 -14.41
C LYS A 70 -13.28 8.49 -13.57
N TRP A 71 -13.85 7.47 -14.20
CA TRP A 71 -14.34 6.28 -13.48
C TRP A 71 -13.21 5.54 -12.76
N ASP A 72 -12.03 5.52 -13.36
CA ASP A 72 -10.86 4.81 -12.83
C ASP A 72 -10.18 5.63 -11.72
N GLU A 73 -10.13 6.96 -11.87
CA GLU A 73 -9.71 7.84 -10.77
C GLU A 73 -10.61 7.70 -9.54
N VAL A 74 -11.93 7.59 -9.75
CA VAL A 74 -12.89 7.32 -8.67
C VAL A 74 -12.62 5.95 -8.04
N LEU A 75 -12.43 4.91 -8.85
CA LEU A 75 -12.14 3.56 -8.35
C LEU A 75 -10.87 3.52 -7.50
N VAL A 76 -9.78 4.11 -7.98
CA VAL A 76 -8.51 4.19 -7.24
C VAL A 76 -8.69 4.98 -5.94
N ARG A 77 -9.40 6.11 -5.98
CA ARG A 77 -9.64 6.94 -4.79
C ARG A 77 -10.49 6.20 -3.75
N VAL A 78 -11.58 5.56 -4.17
CA VAL A 78 -12.44 4.76 -3.29
C VAL A 78 -11.65 3.61 -2.68
N SER A 79 -10.88 2.87 -3.50
CA SER A 79 -10.05 1.76 -3.02
C SER A 79 -9.03 2.22 -1.97
N ASN A 80 -8.36 3.34 -2.22
CA ASN A 80 -7.39 3.91 -1.29
C ASN A 80 -8.05 4.38 0.02
N LEU A 81 -9.22 5.03 -0.05
CA LEU A 81 -9.96 5.47 1.14
C LEU A 81 -10.49 4.29 1.94
N THR A 82 -10.98 3.24 1.28
CA THR A 82 -11.41 2.00 1.93
C THR A 82 -10.24 1.34 2.67
N ALA A 83 -9.08 1.22 2.02
CA ALA A 83 -7.88 0.66 2.65
C ALA A 83 -7.37 1.53 3.81
N LEU A 84 -7.38 2.86 3.66
CA LEU A 84 -6.85 3.79 4.65
C LEU A 84 -7.77 3.98 5.87
N LEU A 85 -9.09 3.96 5.66
CA LEU A 85 -10.07 4.33 6.70
C LEU A 85 -10.91 3.13 7.15
N LEU A 86 -11.60 2.47 6.22
CA LEU A 86 -12.61 1.46 6.57
C LEU A 86 -11.97 0.16 7.07
N MET A 87 -10.91 -0.31 6.43
CA MET A 87 -10.22 -1.54 6.84
C MET A 87 -9.67 -1.46 8.28
N PRO A 88 -8.87 -0.45 8.68
CA PRO A 88 -8.40 -0.34 10.05
C PRO A 88 -9.52 -0.09 11.06
N LEU A 89 -10.57 0.65 10.68
CA LEU A 89 -11.74 0.87 11.53
C LEU A 89 -12.43 -0.46 11.86
N ILE A 90 -12.80 -1.24 10.84
CA ILE A 90 -13.51 -2.52 11.01
C ILE A 90 -12.64 -3.53 11.76
N THR A 91 -11.36 -3.64 11.39
CA THR A 91 -10.43 -4.58 12.05
C THR A 91 -10.18 -4.19 13.51
N GLY A 92 -10.12 -2.90 13.81
CA GLY A 92 -9.99 -2.40 15.18
C GLY A 92 -11.23 -2.71 16.02
N LEU A 93 -12.43 -2.47 15.48
CA LEU A 93 -13.70 -2.84 16.14
C LEU A 93 -13.78 -4.35 16.42
N ASP A 94 -13.40 -5.17 15.45
CA ASP A 94 -13.39 -6.63 15.57
C ASP A 94 -12.43 -7.10 16.68
N VAL A 95 -11.13 -6.83 16.54
CA VAL A 95 -10.11 -7.32 17.49
C VAL A 95 -10.21 -6.67 18.87
N GLY A 96 -10.65 -5.41 18.92
CA GLY A 96 -10.68 -4.62 20.14
C GLY A 96 -11.93 -4.83 20.98
N ARG A 97 -13.11 -4.94 20.35
CA ARG A 97 -14.40 -4.86 21.03
C ARG A 97 -15.29 -6.08 20.82
N TYR A 98 -15.50 -6.47 19.57
CA TYR A 98 -16.60 -7.38 19.25
C TYR A 98 -16.21 -8.84 19.05
N GLY A 99 -14.98 -9.12 18.63
CA GLY A 99 -14.49 -10.48 18.39
C GLY A 99 -15.35 -11.26 17.38
N TRP A 100 -15.83 -10.59 16.33
CA TRP A 100 -16.62 -11.18 15.26
C TRP A 100 -15.83 -12.25 14.50
N SER A 101 -14.50 -12.15 14.48
CA SER A 101 -13.63 -13.14 13.85
C SER A 101 -12.68 -13.82 14.85
N ASN A 102 -12.39 -15.10 14.61
CA ASN A 102 -11.34 -15.83 15.30
C ASN A 102 -10.50 -16.61 14.29
N LEU A 103 -9.48 -15.93 13.76
CA LEU A 103 -8.53 -16.53 12.83
C LEU A 103 -7.39 -17.20 13.62
N GLY A 104 -7.27 -18.51 13.46
CA GLY A 104 -6.18 -19.30 14.04
C GLY A 104 -4.80 -18.87 13.52
N ARG A 105 -3.73 -19.28 14.22
CA ARG A 105 -2.32 -18.92 13.88
C ARG A 105 -1.92 -19.24 12.45
N PHE A 106 -2.52 -20.26 11.84
CA PHE A 106 -2.29 -20.65 10.46
C PHE A 106 -2.61 -19.52 9.46
N TYR A 107 -3.73 -18.82 9.64
CA TYR A 107 -4.12 -17.72 8.76
C TYR A 107 -3.22 -16.50 8.92
N VAL A 108 -2.66 -16.28 10.11
CA VAL A 108 -1.64 -15.25 10.34
C VAL A 108 -0.40 -15.54 9.51
N PHE A 109 0.07 -16.79 9.51
CA PHE A 109 1.19 -17.22 8.67
C PHE A 109 0.91 -17.01 7.17
N LEU A 110 -0.25 -17.46 6.69
CA LEU A 110 -0.65 -17.25 5.30
C LEU A 110 -0.76 -15.76 4.93
N GLY A 111 -1.22 -14.92 5.85
CA GLY A 111 -1.29 -13.47 5.67
C GLY A 111 0.10 -12.86 5.46
N TYR A 112 1.08 -13.24 6.28
CA TYR A 112 2.45 -12.75 6.12
C TYR A 112 3.15 -13.30 4.87
N VAL A 113 2.96 -14.58 4.54
CA VAL A 113 3.48 -15.15 3.28
C VAL A 113 2.89 -14.42 2.07
N SER A 114 1.56 -14.22 2.06
CA SER A 114 0.87 -13.47 1.00
C SER A 114 1.37 -12.03 0.91
N LEU A 115 1.60 -11.36 2.04
CA LEU A 115 2.16 -10.02 2.08
C LEU A 115 3.55 -9.99 1.44
N VAL A 116 4.44 -10.92 1.80
CA VAL A 116 5.81 -10.96 1.25
C VAL A 116 5.79 -11.25 -0.25
N VAL A 117 5.04 -12.26 -0.70
CA VAL A 117 4.97 -12.64 -2.12
C VAL A 117 4.40 -11.50 -2.96
N SER A 118 3.28 -10.91 -2.53
CA SER A 118 2.69 -9.76 -3.24
C SER A 118 3.64 -8.56 -3.26
N SER A 119 4.32 -8.28 -2.15
CA SER A 119 5.32 -7.22 -2.06
C SER A 119 6.44 -7.40 -3.07
N VAL A 120 6.99 -8.62 -3.19
CA VAL A 120 8.05 -8.93 -4.15
C VAL A 120 7.57 -8.73 -5.59
N LEU A 121 6.41 -9.30 -5.94
CA LEU A 121 5.85 -9.19 -7.29
C LEU A 121 5.58 -7.73 -7.70
N ILE A 122 4.94 -6.96 -6.82
CA ILE A 122 4.63 -5.55 -7.10
C ILE A 122 5.93 -4.74 -7.20
N ASN A 123 6.89 -4.93 -6.30
CA ASN A 123 8.18 -4.22 -6.38
C ASN A 123 8.97 -4.59 -7.63
N TRP A 124 8.99 -5.86 -8.02
CA TRP A 124 9.64 -6.29 -9.25
C TRP A 124 9.01 -5.62 -10.47
N ALA A 125 7.67 -5.64 -10.57
CA ALA A 125 6.93 -4.97 -11.64
C ALA A 125 7.21 -3.46 -11.68
N MET A 126 7.21 -2.78 -10.52
CA MET A 126 7.52 -1.35 -10.43
C MET A 126 8.98 -1.03 -10.78
N VAL A 127 9.92 -1.92 -10.46
CA VAL A 127 11.34 -1.73 -10.81
C VAL A 127 11.53 -1.79 -12.32
N VAL A 128 10.92 -2.76 -12.99
CA VAL A 128 11.11 -2.96 -14.45
C VAL A 128 10.20 -2.10 -15.32
N ASN A 129 9.08 -1.58 -14.77
CA ASN A 129 8.12 -0.78 -15.52
C ASN A 129 8.14 0.71 -15.10
N PRO A 130 8.80 1.59 -15.86
CA PRO A 130 8.81 3.05 -15.64
C PRO A 130 7.43 3.71 -15.73
N PHE A 131 6.44 3.02 -16.30
CA PHE A 131 5.08 3.50 -16.55
C PHE A 131 4.06 2.94 -15.55
N PHE A 132 4.51 2.27 -14.48
CA PHE A 132 3.64 1.65 -13.47
C PHE A 132 2.79 2.69 -12.70
N GLU A 133 1.62 3.02 -13.24
CA GLU A 133 0.72 4.03 -12.69
C GLU A 133 -0.53 3.37 -12.07
N PRO A 134 -1.12 3.92 -10.99
CA PRO A 134 -2.31 3.32 -10.36
C PRO A 134 -3.56 3.31 -11.24
N THR A 135 -3.60 4.13 -12.29
CA THR A 135 -4.73 4.27 -13.21
C THR A 135 -4.40 3.66 -14.58
N VAL A 136 -5.43 3.17 -15.26
CA VAL A 136 -5.40 2.71 -16.65
C VAL A 136 -5.25 3.93 -17.55
N ARG A 137 -4.00 4.26 -17.84
CA ARG A 137 -3.63 5.43 -18.63
C ARG A 137 -2.44 5.13 -19.55
N ILE A 138 -2.52 5.64 -20.77
CA ILE A 138 -1.38 5.71 -21.68
C ILE A 138 -0.65 7.04 -21.43
N GLN A 139 0.65 6.98 -21.11
CA GLN A 139 1.48 8.14 -20.80
C GLN A 139 2.26 8.60 -22.05
N GLU A 140 1.55 9.15 -23.04
CA GLU A 140 2.16 9.61 -24.30
C GLU A 140 3.29 10.62 -24.09
N GLU A 141 3.15 11.48 -23.07
CA GLU A 141 4.15 12.49 -22.72
C GLU A 141 5.48 11.92 -22.19
N ARG A 142 5.55 10.60 -21.99
CA ARG A 142 6.72 9.87 -21.54
C ARG A 142 7.18 8.79 -22.53
N GLU A 143 6.67 8.84 -23.77
CA GLU A 143 6.97 7.84 -24.81
C GLU A 143 6.65 6.42 -24.33
N HIS A 144 5.42 6.23 -23.80
CA HIS A 144 4.98 4.95 -23.25
C HIS A 144 5.16 3.82 -24.27
N LYS A 145 5.90 2.79 -23.87
CA LYS A 145 6.12 1.57 -24.63
C LYS A 145 5.78 0.34 -23.80
N VAL A 146 5.47 -0.76 -24.49
CA VAL A 146 5.20 -2.05 -23.86
C VAL A 146 6.45 -2.53 -23.11
N VAL A 147 6.23 -2.98 -21.87
CA VAL A 147 7.25 -3.64 -21.05
C VAL A 147 6.98 -5.13 -21.06
N SER A 148 7.88 -5.92 -21.64
CA SER A 148 7.80 -7.39 -21.76
C SER A 148 8.84 -8.11 -20.90
N SER A 149 9.39 -7.43 -19.89
CA SER A 149 10.39 -7.96 -18.98
C SER A 149 9.88 -8.02 -17.55
N GLY A 150 10.51 -8.85 -16.73
CA GLY A 150 10.11 -9.03 -15.33
C GLY A 150 8.91 -9.97 -15.19
N PRO A 151 7.90 -9.65 -14.36
CA PRO A 151 6.80 -10.57 -14.05
C PRO A 151 5.60 -10.50 -15.02
N TYR A 152 5.72 -9.77 -16.14
CA TYR A 152 4.69 -9.71 -17.20
C TYR A 152 4.84 -10.88 -18.16
#